data_AF-A0A7C1W3R6-F1
#
_entry.id   AF-A0A7C1W3R6-F1
#
_cell.length_a   1.000
_cell.length_b   1.000
_cell.length_c   1.000
_cell.angle_alpha   90.00
_cell.angle_beta   90.00
_cell.angle_gamma   90.00
#
_symmetry.space_group_name_H-M   'P 1'
#
loop_
_entity.id
_entity.type
_entity.pdbx_description
1 polymer ?
#
loop_
_entity_poly.entity_id
_entity_poly.type
_entity_poly.pdbx_seq_one_letter_code
_entity_poly.pdbx_strand_id
1 'polypeptide(L)'
;MNQKRVDLLIQYVLAVAAQGWGDYGDREIGPIHIIKYVYLTDLAYATKHDGETYTGIPWKFHHFGPWSVELFKRIEPAALAIGAHKRTITDTPYDDFDRWSLDDDHLQNELAEQIGGISLATYGYFRRFGMDTYDLLDYVYSTVPMLHAAPGELLAFDIAAEISKQDLEEQEKLKQYHPEKLTARAQKKKKQAFNALKKKIQTRIAENKKQRRENYVTPTPPRYDDLFLKGQEWLDSLAGEPVEPQEGELTVSEDIWKSASRTESHV
;
A
#
# COMPACT_ATOMS: atom_id res chain seq x y z
N MET A 1 23.82 10.98 2.66
CA MET A 1 22.92 11.53 1.60
C MET A 1 23.75 12.11 0.46
N ASN A 2 23.47 11.67 -0.77
CA ASN A 2 24.03 12.18 -2.01
C ASN A 2 23.10 13.27 -2.57
N GLN A 3 23.48 14.54 -2.36
CA GLN A 3 22.64 15.68 -2.74
C GLN A 3 22.30 15.71 -4.24
N LYS A 4 23.27 15.42 -5.11
CA LYS A 4 23.04 15.42 -6.56
C LYS A 4 21.96 14.41 -6.97
N ARG A 5 21.99 13.20 -6.37
CA ARG A 5 20.99 12.17 -6.62
C ARG A 5 19.62 12.52 -6.04
N VAL A 6 19.60 13.17 -4.88
CA VAL A 6 18.36 13.69 -4.27
C VAL A 6 17.71 14.73 -5.18
N ASP A 7 18.47 15.74 -5.60
CA ASP A 7 17.95 16.82 -6.45
C ASP A 7 17.45 16.26 -7.78
N LEU A 8 18.23 15.38 -8.41
CA LEU A 8 17.86 14.72 -9.66
C LEU A 8 16.54 13.95 -9.52
N LEU A 9 16.35 13.25 -8.40
CA LEU A 9 15.13 12.49 -8.16
C LEU A 9 13.93 13.38 -7.85
N ILE A 10 14.11 14.48 -7.08
CA ILE A 10 13.05 15.49 -6.87
C ILE A 10 12.61 16.08 -8.22
N GLN A 11 13.57 16.48 -9.04
CA GLN A 11 13.31 17.04 -10.37
C GLN A 11 12.55 16.06 -11.25
N TYR A 12 12.95 14.78 -11.23
CA TYR A 12 12.27 13.76 -12.01
C TYR A 12 10.84 13.50 -11.51
N VAL A 13 10.62 13.46 -10.21
CA VAL A 13 9.29 13.33 -9.60
C VAL A 13 8.38 14.48 -10.04
N LEU A 14 8.89 15.72 -10.08
CA LEU A 14 8.16 16.88 -10.60
C LEU A 14 7.87 16.76 -12.11
N ALA A 15 8.86 16.34 -12.90
CA ALA A 15 8.70 16.15 -14.35
C ALA A 15 7.71 15.02 -14.70
N VAL A 16 7.65 13.96 -13.89
CA VAL A 16 6.63 12.91 -14.03
C VAL A 16 5.24 13.45 -13.67
N ALA A 17 5.11 14.23 -12.59
CA ALA A 17 3.84 14.84 -12.20
C ALA A 17 3.29 15.79 -13.27
N ALA A 18 4.15 16.54 -13.95
CA ALA A 18 3.80 17.46 -15.04
C ALA A 18 3.06 16.78 -16.21
N GLN A 19 3.29 15.48 -16.43
CA GLN A 19 2.62 14.70 -17.48
C GLN A 19 1.09 14.59 -17.27
N GLY A 20 0.59 14.87 -16.06
CA GLY A 20 -0.83 14.83 -15.71
C GLY A 20 -1.33 13.42 -15.39
N TRP A 21 -1.84 13.24 -14.17
CA TRP A 21 -2.28 11.95 -13.63
C TRP A 21 -3.60 12.08 -12.86
N GLY A 22 -4.71 12.31 -13.56
CA GLY A 22 -6.04 12.51 -12.97
C GLY A 22 -7.04 13.20 -13.89
N ASP A 23 -8.06 13.85 -13.31
CA ASP A 23 -8.93 14.78 -14.03
C ASP A 23 -8.10 15.96 -14.54
N TYR A 24 -8.43 16.43 -15.75
CA TYR A 24 -7.73 17.49 -16.49
C TYR A 24 -7.47 18.73 -15.60
N GLY A 25 -6.28 18.83 -15.00
CA GLY A 25 -5.91 19.98 -14.16
C GLY A 25 -4.83 19.71 -13.09
N ASP A 26 -4.71 18.49 -12.59
CA ASP A 26 -3.82 18.21 -11.45
C ASP A 26 -2.38 17.86 -11.90
N ARG A 27 -1.62 18.90 -12.28
CA ARG A 27 -0.17 18.83 -12.54
C ARG A 27 0.68 19.29 -11.34
N GLU A 28 0.04 19.53 -10.21
CA GLU A 28 0.67 20.06 -9.01
C GLU A 28 0.85 19.00 -7.93
N ILE A 29 2.07 18.85 -7.41
CA ILE A 29 2.36 17.96 -6.27
C ILE A 29 2.77 18.72 -5.03
N GLY A 30 2.38 18.21 -3.86
CA GLY A 30 2.83 18.75 -2.58
C GLY A 30 4.14 18.12 -2.12
N PRO A 31 4.81 18.72 -1.11
CA PRO A 31 6.00 18.14 -0.49
C PRO A 31 5.81 16.71 0.01
N ILE A 32 4.62 16.37 0.52
CA ILE A 32 4.31 15.01 0.99
C ILE A 32 4.47 13.98 -0.15
N HIS A 33 3.89 14.25 -1.32
CA HIS A 33 3.99 13.38 -2.50
C HIS A 33 5.44 13.23 -2.93
N ILE A 34 6.19 14.34 -3.02
CA ILE A 34 7.59 14.33 -3.42
C ILE A 34 8.39 13.41 -2.50
N ILE A 35 8.24 13.58 -1.19
CA ILE A 35 8.95 12.77 -0.19
C ILE A 35 8.59 11.29 -0.32
N LYS A 36 7.30 10.96 -0.50
CA LYS A 36 6.86 9.56 -0.62
C LYS A 36 7.36 8.92 -1.90
N TYR A 37 7.34 9.62 -3.03
CA TYR A 37 7.87 9.07 -4.28
C TYR A 37 9.39 8.90 -4.27
N VAL A 38 10.13 9.82 -3.63
CA VAL A 38 11.58 9.65 -3.40
C VAL A 38 11.84 8.42 -2.53
N TYR A 39 11.10 8.25 -1.43
CA TYR A 39 11.19 7.06 -0.57
C TYR A 39 10.92 5.76 -1.32
N LEU A 40 9.82 5.70 -2.08
CA LEU A 40 9.45 4.49 -2.84
C LEU A 40 10.48 4.17 -3.92
N THR A 41 11.09 5.19 -4.53
CA THR A 41 12.17 4.99 -5.49
C THR A 41 13.43 4.45 -4.81
N ASP A 42 13.80 4.97 -3.64
CA ASP A 42 14.89 4.42 -2.84
C ASP A 42 14.63 2.97 -2.44
N LEU A 43 13.40 2.63 -2.07
CA LEU A 43 12.99 1.26 -1.78
C LEU A 43 13.16 0.35 -3.00
N ALA A 44 12.68 0.80 -4.17
CA ALA A 44 12.82 0.05 -5.42
C ALA A 44 14.27 -0.11 -5.88
N TYR A 45 15.14 0.85 -5.57
CA TYR A 45 16.57 0.73 -5.80
C TYR A 45 17.18 -0.27 -4.80
N ALA A 46 16.90 -0.12 -3.51
CA ALA A 46 17.50 -0.91 -2.43
C ALA A 46 17.19 -2.40 -2.53
N THR A 47 15.99 -2.77 -2.98
CA THR A 47 15.62 -4.18 -3.20
C THR A 47 16.50 -4.89 -4.23
N LYS A 48 17.18 -4.14 -5.11
CA LYS A 48 18.08 -4.65 -6.15
C LYS A 48 19.56 -4.42 -5.84
N HIS A 49 19.87 -3.73 -4.75
CA HIS A 49 21.22 -3.29 -4.39
C HIS A 49 21.51 -3.54 -2.91
N ASP A 50 21.15 -4.74 -2.42
CA ASP A 50 21.50 -5.23 -1.09
C ASP A 50 21.17 -4.26 0.07
N GLY A 51 20.05 -3.53 -0.06
CA GLY A 51 19.57 -2.60 0.97
C GLY A 51 20.16 -1.19 0.88
N GLU A 52 21.14 -0.94 0.00
CA GLU A 52 21.65 0.41 -0.23
C GLU A 52 20.62 1.27 -0.97
N THR A 53 20.36 2.49 -0.48
CA THR A 53 19.43 3.42 -1.15
C THR A 53 20.12 4.23 -2.23
N TYR A 54 19.38 4.63 -3.27
CA TYR A 54 19.93 5.44 -4.36
C TYR A 54 20.45 6.79 -3.85
N THR A 55 19.66 7.44 -2.99
CA THR A 55 19.94 8.77 -2.46
C THR A 55 20.85 8.76 -1.23
N GLY A 56 20.95 7.63 -0.51
CA GLY A 56 21.63 7.56 0.78
C GLY A 56 20.98 8.44 1.87
N ILE A 57 19.67 8.69 1.77
CA ILE A 57 18.89 9.36 2.83
C ILE A 57 18.74 8.41 4.04
N PRO A 58 19.04 8.87 5.27
CA PRO A 58 18.76 8.11 6.48
C PRO A 58 17.28 8.26 6.85
N TRP A 59 16.42 7.51 6.15
CA TRP A 59 14.98 7.59 6.32
C TRP A 59 14.57 7.25 7.75
N LYS A 60 13.68 8.04 8.32
CA LYS A 60 13.13 7.85 9.67
C LYS A 60 11.61 7.74 9.63
N PHE A 61 11.04 6.86 10.43
CA PHE A 61 9.59 6.86 10.63
C PHE A 61 9.21 8.04 11.52
N HIS A 62 8.46 9.00 10.97
CA HIS A 62 7.97 10.17 11.68
C HIS A 62 6.52 10.48 11.30
N HIS A 63 5.61 10.55 12.28
CA HIS A 63 4.17 10.85 12.15
C HIS A 63 3.52 10.24 10.88
N PHE A 64 3.60 10.95 9.77
CA PHE A 64 3.07 10.61 8.44
C PHE A 64 3.98 9.68 7.61
N GLY A 65 4.72 8.78 8.26
CA GLY A 65 5.51 7.74 7.60
C GLY A 65 7.00 8.10 7.40
N PRO A 66 7.64 7.72 6.26
CA PRO A 66 9.05 7.99 6.02
C PRO A 66 9.30 9.50 5.87
N TRP A 67 10.29 10.02 6.58
CA TRP A 67 10.61 11.45 6.59
C TRP A 67 12.12 11.71 6.61
N SER A 68 12.51 12.84 6.02
CA SER A 68 13.85 13.41 6.12
C SER A 68 13.75 14.94 6.03
N VAL A 69 14.22 15.62 7.08
CA VAL A 69 14.27 17.09 7.13
C VAL A 69 15.19 17.64 6.05
N GLU A 70 16.30 16.95 5.79
CA GLU A 70 17.26 17.37 4.77
C GLU A 70 16.68 17.23 3.36
N LEU A 71 15.91 16.18 3.08
CA LEU A 71 15.17 16.05 1.82
C LEU A 71 14.15 17.18 1.67
N PHE A 72 13.35 17.45 2.70
CA PHE A 72 12.35 18.52 2.67
C PHE A 72 12.96 19.88 2.31
N LYS A 73 14.10 20.23 2.94
CA LYS A 73 14.85 21.45 2.63
C LYS A 73 15.41 21.49 1.20
N ARG A 74 15.58 20.34 0.53
CA ARG A 74 16.07 20.26 -0.86
C ARG A 74 14.97 20.42 -1.91
N ILE A 75 13.69 20.27 -1.54
CA ILE A 75 12.57 20.35 -2.51
C ILE A 75 12.61 21.66 -3.27
N GLU A 76 12.60 22.79 -2.57
CA GLU A 76 12.54 24.11 -3.18
C GLU A 76 13.77 24.42 -4.06
N PRO A 77 15.03 24.26 -3.60
CA PRO A 77 16.19 24.47 -4.46
C PRO A 77 16.23 23.56 -5.69
N ALA A 78 15.84 22.29 -5.56
CA ALA A 78 15.85 21.35 -6.68
C ALA A 78 14.75 21.67 -7.71
N ALA A 79 13.57 22.08 -7.24
CA ALA A 79 12.44 22.49 -8.07
C ALA A 79 12.75 23.78 -8.83
N LEU A 80 13.27 24.80 -8.15
CA LEU A 80 13.63 26.07 -8.78
C LEU A 80 14.73 25.90 -9.84
N ALA A 81 15.65 24.94 -9.66
CA ALA A 81 16.72 24.67 -10.62
C ALA A 81 16.22 24.17 -11.99
N ILE A 82 15.00 23.65 -12.07
CA ILE A 82 14.35 23.23 -13.33
C ILE A 82 13.22 24.20 -13.75
N GLY A 83 13.11 25.36 -13.10
CA GLY A 83 12.08 26.35 -13.43
C GLY A 83 10.68 26.00 -12.93
N ALA A 84 10.53 25.10 -11.96
CA ALA A 84 9.23 24.78 -11.39
C ALA A 84 8.62 25.97 -10.63
N HIS A 85 7.30 26.05 -10.62
CA HIS A 85 6.52 27.11 -9.98
C HIS A 85 5.98 26.66 -8.62
N LYS A 86 6.10 27.53 -7.62
CA LYS A 86 5.58 27.33 -6.27
C LYS A 86 4.27 28.11 -6.09
N ARG A 87 3.22 27.43 -5.65
CA ARG A 87 1.95 28.02 -5.23
C ARG A 87 1.70 27.68 -3.76
N THR A 88 1.62 28.69 -2.92
CA THR A 88 1.28 28.51 -1.49
C THR A 88 -0.21 28.77 -1.30
N ILE A 89 -0.90 27.83 -0.67
CA ILE A 89 -2.33 27.92 -0.37
C ILE A 89 -2.47 28.33 1.09
N THR A 90 -3.04 29.53 1.32
CA THR A 90 -3.16 30.15 2.66
C THR A 90 -4.60 30.19 3.20
N ASP A 91 -5.59 29.95 2.34
CA ASP A 91 -7.01 30.20 2.66
C ASP A 91 -7.72 28.96 3.23
N THR A 92 -7.01 28.16 4.03
CA THR A 92 -7.58 26.96 4.66
C THR A 92 -7.52 27.04 6.18
N PRO A 93 -8.43 26.38 6.91
CA PRO A 93 -8.35 26.29 8.37
C PRO A 93 -7.16 25.43 8.88
N TYR A 94 -6.32 24.94 7.97
CA TYR A 94 -5.11 24.18 8.24
C TYR A 94 -3.88 25.04 7.96
N ASP A 95 -2.70 24.55 8.33
CA ASP A 95 -1.44 25.21 8.02
C ASP A 95 -1.27 25.42 6.51
N ASP A 96 -0.61 26.53 6.13
CA ASP A 96 -0.24 26.84 4.76
C ASP A 96 0.50 25.65 4.13
N PHE A 97 0.11 25.25 2.92
CA PHE A 97 0.79 24.19 2.20
C PHE A 97 1.18 24.59 0.78
N ASP A 98 2.39 24.16 0.40
CA ASP A 98 2.99 24.43 -0.89
C ASP A 98 2.59 23.39 -1.93
N ARG A 99 2.37 23.85 -3.16
CA ARG A 99 2.18 23.04 -4.35
C ARG A 99 3.21 23.44 -5.41
N TRP A 100 3.74 22.44 -6.09
CA TRP A 100 4.75 22.59 -7.12
C TRP A 100 4.23 22.10 -8.46
N SER A 101 4.35 22.92 -9.49
CA SER A 101 4.08 22.56 -10.89
C SER A 101 5.31 22.78 -11.76
N LEU A 102 5.36 22.10 -12.89
CA LEU A 102 6.38 22.26 -13.91
C LEU A 102 5.70 22.30 -15.29
N ASP A 103 6.07 23.31 -16.09
CA ASP A 103 5.57 23.48 -17.46
C ASP A 103 6.64 23.01 -18.48
N ASP A 104 7.07 21.75 -18.34
CA ASP A 104 8.01 21.11 -19.28
C ASP A 104 7.69 19.61 -19.42
N ASP A 105 6.96 19.29 -20.49
CA ASP A 105 6.54 17.92 -20.78
C ASP A 105 7.69 17.05 -21.34
N HIS A 106 8.83 17.64 -21.73
CA HIS A 106 9.96 16.93 -22.35
C HIS A 106 11.07 16.54 -21.36
N LEU A 107 11.25 17.34 -20.29
CA LEU A 107 12.29 17.15 -19.28
C LEU A 107 12.25 15.76 -18.62
N GLN A 108 11.08 15.13 -18.56
CA GLN A 108 10.91 13.80 -17.97
C GLN A 108 11.83 12.75 -18.62
N ASN A 109 11.95 12.76 -19.96
CA ASN A 109 12.77 11.77 -20.66
C ASN A 109 14.27 11.99 -20.40
N GLU A 110 14.72 13.25 -20.41
CA GLU A 110 16.13 13.60 -20.16
C GLU A 110 16.56 13.22 -18.74
N LEU A 111 15.70 13.47 -17.75
CA LEU A 111 15.95 13.09 -16.37
C LEU A 111 15.87 11.57 -16.16
N ALA A 112 14.95 10.88 -16.87
CA ALA A 112 14.86 9.42 -16.83
C ALA A 112 16.15 8.75 -17.32
N GLU A 113 16.75 9.26 -18.40
CA GLU A 113 18.04 8.77 -18.91
C GLU A 113 19.18 8.94 -17.89
N GLN A 114 19.23 10.10 -17.22
CA GLN A 114 20.25 10.37 -16.19
C GLN A 114 20.08 9.50 -14.93
N ILE A 115 18.84 9.21 -14.56
CA ILE A 115 18.50 8.36 -13.41
C ILE A 115 18.73 6.88 -13.72
N GLY A 116 18.54 6.48 -14.98
CA GLY A 116 18.67 5.10 -15.43
C GLY A 116 17.49 4.24 -15.00
N GLY A 117 17.73 2.95 -14.74
CA GLY A 117 16.68 1.93 -14.61
C GLY A 117 15.65 2.13 -13.49
N ILE A 118 15.93 2.97 -12.48
CA ILE A 118 14.97 3.24 -11.40
C ILE A 118 13.89 4.24 -11.77
N SER A 119 14.09 5.01 -12.84
CA SER A 119 13.10 5.94 -13.38
C SER A 119 11.78 5.24 -13.71
N LEU A 120 11.86 3.99 -14.19
CA LEU A 120 10.71 3.12 -14.48
C LEU A 120 9.92 2.76 -13.22
N ALA A 121 10.60 2.53 -12.09
CA ALA A 121 9.94 2.22 -10.83
C ALA A 121 9.16 3.43 -10.31
N THR A 122 9.81 4.61 -10.28
CA THR A 122 9.16 5.87 -9.92
C THR A 122 7.94 6.15 -10.80
N TYR A 123 8.09 6.00 -12.13
CA TYR A 123 6.99 6.17 -13.07
C TYR A 123 5.85 5.16 -12.81
N GLY A 124 6.18 3.91 -12.50
CA GLY A 124 5.20 2.89 -12.11
C GLY A 124 4.40 3.25 -10.86
N TYR A 125 5.04 3.85 -9.85
CA TYR A 125 4.35 4.35 -8.66
C TYR A 125 3.41 5.51 -8.99
N PHE A 126 3.85 6.47 -9.83
CA PHE A 126 2.98 7.55 -10.30
C PHE A 126 1.79 7.03 -11.11
N ARG A 127 1.99 6.02 -11.95
CA ARG A 127 0.90 5.38 -12.68
C ARG A 127 -0.12 4.70 -11.76
N ARG A 128 0.33 4.21 -10.62
CA ARG A 128 -0.52 3.51 -9.65
C ARG A 128 -1.29 4.48 -8.76
N PHE A 129 -0.62 5.52 -8.25
CA PHE A 129 -1.18 6.40 -7.22
C PHE A 129 -1.45 7.82 -7.69
N GLY A 130 -0.70 8.31 -8.68
CA GLY A 130 -0.81 9.67 -9.20
C GLY A 130 -0.78 10.72 -8.09
N MET A 131 -1.90 11.40 -7.92
CA MET A 131 -2.10 12.46 -6.92
C MET A 131 -2.85 12.00 -5.67
N ASP A 132 -3.34 10.76 -5.64
CA ASP A 132 -4.08 10.21 -4.52
C ASP A 132 -3.19 10.07 -3.29
N THR A 133 -3.42 10.95 -2.31
CA THR A 133 -2.62 10.97 -1.08
C THR A 133 -2.97 9.79 -0.18
N TYR A 134 -4.24 9.35 -0.16
CA TYR A 134 -4.69 8.29 0.75
C TYR A 134 -4.11 6.95 0.32
N ASP A 135 -4.28 6.57 -0.95
CA ASP A 135 -3.77 5.31 -1.48
C ASP A 135 -2.23 5.26 -1.48
N LEU A 136 -1.58 6.40 -1.76
CA LEU A 136 -0.13 6.51 -1.67
C LEU A 136 0.37 6.27 -0.24
N LEU A 137 -0.27 6.90 0.76
CA LEU A 137 0.12 6.75 2.15
C LEU A 137 -0.15 5.33 2.64
N ASP A 138 -1.33 4.76 2.37
CA ASP A 138 -1.68 3.39 2.73
C ASP A 138 -0.62 2.39 2.22
N TYR A 139 -0.24 2.52 0.95
CA TYR A 139 0.82 1.71 0.38
C TYR A 139 2.17 1.93 1.07
N VAL A 140 2.56 3.18 1.34
CA VAL A 140 3.81 3.49 2.05
C VAL A 140 3.83 2.85 3.43
N TYR A 141 2.76 2.94 4.22
CA TYR A 141 2.67 2.29 5.53
C TYR A 141 2.75 0.77 5.47
N SER A 142 2.32 0.18 4.36
CA SER A 142 2.38 -1.25 4.09
C SER A 142 3.74 -1.75 3.58
N THR A 143 4.71 -0.86 3.37
CA THR A 143 6.05 -1.27 2.90
C THR A 143 6.86 -1.96 3.99
N VAL A 144 7.71 -2.91 3.60
CA VAL A 144 8.54 -3.69 4.55
C VAL A 144 9.32 -2.81 5.53
N PRO A 145 10.07 -1.75 5.12
CA PRO A 145 10.80 -0.94 6.08
C PRO A 145 9.88 -0.23 7.09
N MET A 146 8.68 0.16 6.67
CA MET A 146 7.70 0.83 7.52
C MET A 146 7.01 -0.12 8.51
N LEU A 147 6.75 -1.36 8.11
CA LEU A 147 6.19 -2.39 8.98
C LEU A 147 7.17 -2.83 10.08
N HIS A 148 8.48 -2.75 9.81
CA HIS A 148 9.53 -3.17 10.74
C HIS A 148 10.10 -2.02 11.59
N ALA A 149 9.63 -0.79 11.44
CA ALA A 149 10.07 0.37 12.22
C ALA A 149 8.99 0.86 13.18
N ALA A 150 9.43 1.39 14.33
CA ALA A 150 8.62 2.20 15.23
C ALA A 150 8.81 3.70 14.96
N PRO A 151 7.84 4.56 15.32
CA PRO A 151 8.02 6.00 15.24
C PRO A 151 9.30 6.44 15.95
N GLY A 152 10.12 7.24 15.30
CA GLY A 152 11.42 7.63 15.83
C GLY A 152 12.61 6.89 15.23
N GLU A 153 12.40 5.69 14.69
CA GLU A 153 13.48 4.80 14.24
C GLU A 153 13.87 5.02 12.78
N LEU A 154 15.11 4.61 12.46
CA LEU A 154 15.57 4.52 11.08
C LEU A 154 14.91 3.36 10.36
N LEU A 155 14.61 3.55 9.08
CA LEU A 155 14.02 2.53 8.23
C LEU A 155 15.11 1.59 7.70
N ALA A 156 14.90 0.29 7.93
CA ALA A 156 15.80 -0.79 7.51
C ALA A 156 15.41 -1.29 6.11
N PHE A 157 16.26 -1.06 5.11
CA PHE A 157 16.02 -1.46 3.71
C PHE A 157 16.66 -2.82 3.35
N ASP A 158 17.62 -3.27 4.15
CA ASP A 158 18.27 -4.59 4.08
C ASP A 158 17.23 -5.71 4.18
N ILE A 159 16.24 -5.58 5.08
CA ILE A 159 15.15 -6.56 5.22
C ILE A 159 14.36 -6.70 3.91
N ALA A 160 14.05 -5.58 3.25
CA ALA A 160 13.31 -5.59 2.00
C ALA A 160 14.13 -6.21 0.85
N ALA A 161 15.45 -5.97 0.84
CA ALA A 161 16.36 -6.58 -0.14
C ALA A 161 16.48 -8.10 0.05
N GLU A 162 16.60 -8.56 1.30
CA GLU A 162 16.68 -9.98 1.61
C GLU A 162 15.40 -10.73 1.18
N ILE A 163 14.22 -10.18 1.48
CA ILE A 163 12.93 -10.74 1.02
C ILE A 163 12.90 -10.79 -0.51
N SER A 164 13.26 -9.70 -1.19
CA SER A 164 13.26 -9.66 -2.65
C SER A 164 14.22 -10.69 -3.27
N LYS A 165 15.35 -10.96 -2.63
CA LYS A 165 16.32 -11.96 -3.08
C LYS A 165 15.75 -13.37 -2.93
N GLN A 166 15.12 -13.66 -1.80
CA GLN A 166 14.46 -14.94 -1.53
C GLN A 166 13.34 -15.20 -2.56
N ASP A 167 12.52 -14.20 -2.86
CA ASP A 167 11.46 -14.29 -3.87
C ASP A 167 12.03 -14.58 -5.27
N LEU A 168 13.14 -13.94 -5.64
CA LEU A 168 13.81 -14.18 -6.93
C LEU A 168 14.36 -15.60 -7.01
N GLU A 169 15.02 -16.09 -5.96
CA GLU A 169 15.52 -17.45 -5.88
C GLU A 169 14.39 -18.49 -5.96
N GLU A 170 13.26 -18.24 -5.32
CA GLU A 170 12.07 -19.11 -5.43
C GLU A 170 11.51 -19.12 -6.85
N GLN A 171 11.40 -17.95 -7.49
CA GLN A 171 10.95 -17.86 -8.88
C GLN A 171 11.89 -18.57 -9.86
N GLU A 172 13.21 -18.49 -9.64
CA GLU A 172 14.19 -19.22 -10.44
C GLU A 172 14.06 -20.73 -10.25
N LYS A 173 13.89 -21.20 -9.01
CA LYS A 173 13.60 -22.62 -8.71
C LYS A 173 12.33 -23.09 -9.40
N LEU A 174 11.28 -22.26 -9.42
CA LEU A 174 10.02 -22.55 -10.13
C LEU A 174 10.18 -22.59 -11.66
N LYS A 175 11.03 -21.74 -12.25
CA LYS A 175 11.32 -21.75 -13.69
C LYS A 175 12.12 -22.99 -14.10
N GLN A 176 13.06 -23.42 -13.26
CA GLN A 176 13.86 -24.63 -13.46
C GLN A 176 13.06 -25.91 -13.23
N TYR A 177 11.92 -25.82 -12.53
CA TYR A 177 11.01 -26.94 -12.37
C TYR A 177 10.38 -27.33 -13.72
N HIS A 178 10.96 -28.35 -14.33
CA HIS A 178 10.33 -29.05 -15.44
C HIS A 178 9.48 -30.18 -14.87
N PRO A 179 8.15 -30.05 -14.81
CA PRO A 179 7.31 -31.17 -14.39
C PRO A 179 7.58 -32.35 -15.31
N GLU A 180 7.78 -33.54 -14.75
CA GLU A 180 7.86 -34.76 -15.54
C GLU A 180 6.67 -34.79 -16.51
N LYS A 181 6.95 -34.99 -17.81
CA LYS A 181 5.90 -35.13 -18.81
C LYS A 181 5.09 -36.36 -18.48
N LEU A 182 3.98 -36.16 -17.76
CA LEU A 182 3.03 -37.21 -17.44
C LEU A 182 2.62 -37.89 -18.75
N THR A 183 2.74 -39.21 -18.79
CA THR A 183 2.26 -40.00 -19.93
C THR A 183 0.78 -39.69 -20.17
N ALA A 184 0.31 -39.84 -21.42
CA ALA A 184 -1.10 -39.59 -21.77
C ALA A 184 -2.08 -40.37 -20.86
N ARG A 185 -1.67 -41.56 -20.39
CA ARG A 185 -2.42 -42.38 -19.43
C ARG A 185 -2.45 -41.77 -18.03
N ALA A 186 -1.33 -41.25 -17.53
CA ALA A 186 -1.26 -40.56 -16.24
C ALA A 186 -2.03 -39.22 -16.25
N GLN A 187 -1.96 -38.46 -17.35
CA GLN A 187 -2.76 -37.25 -17.52
C GLN A 187 -4.26 -37.55 -17.53
N LYS A 188 -4.69 -38.60 -18.24
CA LYS A 188 -6.09 -39.05 -18.25
C LYS A 188 -6.54 -39.46 -16.84
N LYS A 189 -5.71 -40.19 -16.08
CA LYS A 189 -5.99 -40.58 -14.70
C LYS A 189 -6.08 -39.37 -13.76
N LYS A 190 -5.19 -38.39 -13.88
CA LYS A 190 -5.23 -37.13 -13.11
C LYS A 190 -6.48 -36.31 -13.43
N LYS A 191 -6.83 -36.17 -14.71
CA LYS A 191 -8.06 -35.47 -15.15
C LYS A 191 -9.32 -36.16 -14.65
N GLN A 192 -9.35 -37.50 -14.67
CA GLN A 192 -10.44 -38.29 -14.11
C GLN A 192 -10.55 -38.12 -12.60
N ALA A 193 -9.43 -38.19 -11.86
CA ALA A 193 -9.39 -37.97 -10.42
C ALA A 193 -9.85 -36.55 -10.04
N PHE A 194 -9.39 -35.54 -10.78
CA PHE A 194 -9.80 -34.15 -10.57
C PHE A 194 -11.29 -33.95 -10.83
N ASN A 195 -11.82 -34.50 -11.93
CA ASN A 195 -13.24 -34.42 -12.22
C ASN A 195 -14.09 -35.18 -11.18
N ALA A 196 -13.61 -36.32 -10.70
CA ALA A 196 -14.27 -37.07 -9.63
C ALA A 196 -14.27 -36.28 -8.31
N LEU A 197 -13.15 -35.64 -7.97
CA LEU A 197 -13.04 -34.78 -6.79
C LEU A 197 -13.97 -33.57 -6.91
N LYS A 198 -13.97 -32.88 -8.06
CA LYS A 198 -14.87 -31.75 -8.34
C LYS A 198 -16.33 -32.17 -8.20
N LYS A 199 -16.72 -33.32 -8.75
CA LYS A 199 -18.07 -33.87 -8.60
C LYS A 199 -18.38 -34.16 -7.13
N LYS A 200 -17.47 -34.79 -6.38
CA LYS A 200 -17.65 -35.09 -4.95
C LYS A 200 -17.82 -33.83 -4.10
N ILE A 201 -17.07 -32.77 -4.41
CA ILE A 201 -17.20 -31.47 -3.74
C ILE A 201 -18.54 -30.84 -4.10
N GLN A 202 -18.92 -30.84 -5.38
CA GLN A 202 -20.21 -30.29 -5.83
C GLN A 202 -21.41 -31.02 -5.23
N THR A 203 -21.39 -32.36 -5.17
CA THR A 203 -22.45 -33.13 -4.52
C THR A 203 -22.52 -32.83 -3.03
N ARG A 204 -21.38 -32.74 -2.32
CA ARG A 204 -21.35 -32.37 -0.90
C ARG A 204 -21.88 -30.96 -0.66
N ILE A 205 -21.53 -29.99 -1.51
CA ILE A 205 -22.08 -28.63 -1.43
C ILE A 205 -23.59 -28.63 -1.70
N ALA A 206 -24.06 -29.39 -2.69
CA ALA A 206 -25.48 -29.49 -3.01
C ALA A 206 -26.29 -30.19 -1.91
N GLU A 207 -25.78 -31.28 -1.35
CA GLU A 207 -26.35 -31.99 -0.19
C GLU A 207 -26.39 -31.08 1.04
N ASN A 208 -25.29 -30.40 1.36
CA ASN A 208 -25.25 -29.43 2.45
C ASN A 208 -26.24 -28.29 2.22
N LYS A 209 -26.39 -27.80 0.98
CA LYS A 209 -27.35 -26.73 0.63
C LYS A 209 -28.79 -27.23 0.72
N LYS A 210 -29.06 -28.49 0.36
CA LYS A 210 -30.38 -29.12 0.46
C LYS A 210 -30.76 -29.38 1.93
N GLN A 211 -29.88 -30.00 2.71
CA GLN A 211 -30.06 -30.18 4.16
C GLN A 211 -30.23 -28.85 4.88
N ARG A 212 -29.42 -27.85 4.52
CA ARG A 212 -29.60 -26.48 5.00
C ARG A 212 -31.00 -25.97 4.66
N ARG A 213 -31.42 -26.00 3.39
CA ARG A 213 -32.76 -25.54 2.98
C ARG A 213 -33.91 -26.32 3.62
N GLU A 214 -33.76 -27.62 3.85
CA GLU A 214 -34.76 -28.46 4.52
C GLU A 214 -34.86 -28.14 6.04
N ASN A 215 -33.75 -27.73 6.66
CA ASN A 215 -33.69 -27.33 8.06
C ASN A 215 -33.92 -25.82 8.29
N TYR A 216 -33.89 -24.99 7.24
CA TYR A 216 -34.19 -23.57 7.34
C TYR A 216 -35.69 -23.36 7.16
N VAL A 217 -36.35 -22.97 8.24
CA VAL A 217 -37.68 -22.35 8.15
C VAL A 217 -37.52 -21.06 7.36
N THR A 218 -38.31 -20.88 6.29
CA THR A 218 -38.37 -19.56 5.63
C THR A 218 -38.95 -18.60 6.65
N PRO A 219 -38.19 -17.60 7.13
CA PRO A 219 -38.72 -16.70 8.15
C PRO A 219 -39.94 -16.01 7.57
N THR A 220 -41.07 -16.13 8.26
CA THR A 220 -42.21 -15.28 7.99
C THR A 220 -41.74 -13.83 8.13
N PRO A 221 -42.08 -12.94 7.19
CA PRO A 221 -41.69 -11.53 7.30
C PRO A 221 -42.10 -11.00 8.68
N PRO A 222 -41.25 -10.20 9.34
CA PRO A 222 -41.51 -9.71 10.69
C PRO A 222 -42.85 -8.98 10.69
N ARG A 223 -43.74 -9.39 11.59
CA ARG A 223 -44.96 -8.65 11.88
C ARG A 223 -44.60 -7.60 12.91
N TYR A 224 -44.60 -6.34 12.53
CA TYR A 224 -44.40 -5.22 13.45
C TYR A 224 -45.73 -4.88 14.15
N ASP A 225 -46.26 -5.85 14.88
CA ASP A 225 -47.48 -5.67 15.69
C ASP A 225 -47.12 -5.36 17.16
N ASP A 226 -48.14 -5.10 17.97
CA ASP A 226 -47.96 -4.81 19.40
C ASP A 226 -47.24 -5.94 20.15
N LEU A 227 -47.33 -7.19 19.67
CA LEU A 227 -46.65 -8.33 20.26
C LEU A 227 -45.15 -8.30 19.96
N PHE A 228 -44.75 -7.93 18.75
CA PHE A 228 -43.36 -7.72 18.38
C PHE A 228 -42.70 -6.63 19.22
N LEU A 229 -43.36 -5.49 19.40
CA LEU A 229 -42.84 -4.38 20.22
C LEU A 229 -42.66 -4.80 21.68
N LYS A 230 -43.66 -5.48 22.27
CA LYS A 230 -43.54 -6.03 23.64
C LYS A 230 -42.45 -7.10 23.76
N GLY A 231 -42.26 -7.90 22.72
CA GLY A 231 -41.19 -8.90 22.66
C GLY A 231 -39.81 -8.25 22.60
N GLN A 232 -39.66 -7.16 21.85
CA GLN A 232 -38.44 -6.36 21.80
C GLN A 232 -38.15 -5.72 23.15
N GLU A 233 -39.14 -5.06 23.77
CA GLU A 233 -39.00 -4.49 25.13
C GLU A 233 -38.61 -5.56 26.16
N TRP A 234 -39.17 -6.76 26.06
CA TRP A 234 -38.79 -7.88 26.93
C TRP A 234 -37.36 -8.36 26.67
N LEU A 235 -36.92 -8.47 25.42
CA LEU A 235 -35.54 -8.83 25.09
C LEU A 235 -34.55 -7.75 25.56
N ASP A 236 -34.89 -6.48 25.38
CA ASP A 236 -34.09 -5.36 25.87
C ASP A 236 -34.02 -5.37 27.41
N SER A 237 -35.10 -5.77 28.10
CA SER A 237 -35.06 -5.97 29.57
C SER A 237 -34.14 -7.10 30.02
N LEU A 238 -33.85 -8.08 29.14
CA LEU A 238 -32.89 -9.16 29.41
C LEU A 238 -31.44 -8.80 29.04
N ALA A 239 -31.22 -7.72 28.28
CA ALA A 239 -29.90 -7.30 27.82
C ALA A 239 -29.00 -6.75 28.95
N GLY A 240 -29.51 -6.72 30.18
CA GLY A 240 -28.84 -6.16 31.35
C GLY A 240 -28.96 -4.65 31.40
N GLU A 241 -28.23 -4.02 32.32
CA GLU A 241 -28.18 -2.57 32.36
C GLU A 241 -27.42 -2.04 31.13
N PRO A 242 -27.93 -0.99 30.46
CA PRO A 242 -27.20 -0.32 29.39
C PRO A 242 -25.80 0.05 29.87
N VAL A 243 -24.80 -0.19 29.03
CA VAL A 243 -23.45 0.29 29.31
C VAL A 243 -23.50 1.81 29.29
N GLU A 244 -23.42 2.42 30.46
CA GLU A 244 -23.37 3.86 30.60
C GLU A 244 -22.17 4.41 29.79
N PRO A 245 -22.37 5.46 28.97
CA PRO A 245 -21.26 6.10 28.28
C PRO A 245 -20.22 6.55 29.31
N GLN A 246 -19.03 5.98 29.21
CA GLN A 246 -17.89 6.39 30.02
C GLN A 246 -16.90 7.14 29.15
N GLU A 247 -16.41 8.26 29.68
CA GLU A 247 -15.26 8.96 29.14
C GLU A 247 -14.02 8.52 29.91
N GLY A 248 -12.92 8.35 29.21
CA GLY A 248 -11.66 7.92 29.79
C GLY A 248 -10.50 8.15 28.85
N GLU A 249 -9.29 7.95 29.35
CA GLU A 249 -8.07 8.03 28.56
C GLU A 249 -7.70 6.64 28.07
N LEU A 250 -7.60 6.49 26.75
CA LEU A 250 -7.12 5.26 26.12
C LEU A 250 -5.62 5.38 25.88
N THR A 251 -4.83 4.55 26.54
CA THR A 251 -3.39 4.42 26.27
C THR A 251 -3.14 3.17 25.43
N VAL A 252 -2.45 3.34 24.31
CA VAL A 252 -1.98 2.22 23.47
C VAL A 252 -0.51 1.99 23.75
N SER A 253 -0.11 0.74 24.01
CA SER A 253 1.30 0.40 24.21
C SER A 253 2.11 0.68 22.94
N GLU A 254 3.31 1.25 23.10
CA GLU A 254 4.26 1.46 22.00
C GLU A 254 4.73 0.13 21.35
N ASP A 255 4.61 -0.99 22.07
CA ASP A 255 4.94 -2.33 21.57
C ASP A 255 4.11 -2.72 20.34
N ILE A 256 2.97 -2.06 20.10
CA ILE A 256 2.14 -2.27 18.91
C ILE A 256 2.92 -2.06 17.62
N TRP A 257 3.94 -1.20 17.62
CA TRP A 257 4.75 -0.92 16.43
C TRP A 257 5.69 -2.07 16.07
N LYS A 258 5.97 -2.98 17.01
CA LYS A 258 6.85 -4.14 16.79
C LYS A 258 6.09 -5.46 16.91
N SER A 259 4.76 -5.40 16.96
CA SER A 259 3.93 -6.61 17.06
C SER A 259 3.97 -7.42 15.77
N ALA A 260 3.93 -8.75 15.90
CA ALA A 260 3.90 -9.66 14.76
C ALA A 260 2.67 -9.43 13.85
N SER A 261 1.58 -8.91 14.40
CA SER A 261 0.37 -8.56 13.65
C SER A 261 0.58 -7.51 12.56
N ARG A 262 1.66 -6.72 12.61
CA ARG A 262 2.01 -5.76 11.53
C ARG A 262 2.67 -6.44 10.33
N THR A 263 3.31 -7.59 10.53
CA THR A 263 4.12 -8.27 9.50
C THR A 263 3.49 -9.56 9.01
N GLU A 264 2.54 -10.13 9.75
CA GLU A 264 1.83 -11.35 9.36
C GLU A 264 0.86 -11.09 8.21
N SER A 265 0.90 -11.93 7.18
CA SER A 265 -0.10 -11.89 6.12
C SER A 265 -1.46 -12.29 6.69
N HIS A 266 -2.48 -11.42 6.57
CA HIS A 266 -3.85 -11.80 6.89
C HIS A 266 -4.28 -12.98 5.99
N VAL A 267 -4.44 -14.16 6.59
CA VAL A 267 -4.90 -15.39 5.94
C VAL A 267 -6.41 -15.36 5.73
#